data_AF-A0A2E1FMW0-F1
#
_entry.id   AF-A0A2E1FMW0-F1
#
_cell.length_a   1.000
_cell.length_b   1.000
_cell.length_c   1.000
_cell.angle_alpha   90.00
_cell.angle_beta   90.00
_cell.angle_gamma   90.00
#
_symmetry.space_group_name_H-M   'P 1'
#
loop_
_entity.id
_entity.type
_entity.pdbx_description
1 polymer ?
#
loop_
_entity_poly.entity_id
_entity_poly.type
_entity_poly.pdbx_seq_one_letter_code
_entity_poly.pdbx_strand_id
1 'polypeptide(L)'
;MQQAAQQGAAQASDGYLNGVSDASLEVLEHFGAEAPALLNTYACAVEDALIEQVQRGNSMNHMLEAAAEERGAMNIMLTNPDVLADYVNEFFGPQGPYPTETAEETQIRQQHEARAQFEAEIQAQEQGRVPQQFQRPQMEMPTPGRQASAVNDFWGSFSEMMDSSPENAWKYLSQAPQGALQAKALVQDL
;
A
#
# COMPACT_ATOMS: atom_id res chain seq x y z
N MET A 1 -84.78 -65.75 -23.37
CA MET A 1 -83.82 -64.64 -23.35
C MET A 1 -83.86 -63.95 -21.97
N GLN A 2 -83.32 -64.57 -20.90
CA GLN A 2 -82.96 -63.85 -19.64
C GLN A 2 -82.29 -64.70 -18.53
N GLN A 3 -82.24 -66.05 -18.61
CA GLN A 3 -81.76 -66.86 -17.46
C GLN A 3 -80.34 -67.45 -17.57
N ALA A 4 -79.70 -67.45 -18.75
CA ALA A 4 -78.36 -68.05 -18.91
C ALA A 4 -77.19 -67.10 -18.57
N ALA A 5 -77.42 -65.79 -18.47
CA ALA A 5 -76.35 -64.80 -18.23
C ALA A 5 -76.04 -64.56 -16.75
N GLN A 6 -76.88 -65.06 -15.81
CA GLN A 6 -76.68 -64.85 -14.36
C GLN A 6 -75.89 -65.97 -13.67
N GLN A 7 -75.68 -67.13 -14.31
CA GLN A 7 -74.96 -68.25 -13.69
C GLN A 7 -73.44 -68.22 -13.93
N GLY A 8 -72.95 -67.52 -14.96
CA GLY A 8 -71.52 -67.41 -15.27
C GLY A 8 -70.74 -66.42 -14.39
N ALA A 9 -71.43 -65.50 -13.71
CA ALA A 9 -70.79 -64.48 -12.86
C ALA A 9 -70.46 -64.99 -11.45
N ALA A 10 -71.20 -65.97 -10.92
CA ALA A 10 -70.98 -66.54 -9.59
C ALA A 10 -69.88 -67.62 -9.56
N GLN A 11 -69.64 -68.31 -10.68
CA GLN A 11 -68.59 -69.34 -10.77
C GLN A 11 -67.19 -68.75 -10.99
N ALA A 12 -67.09 -67.53 -11.51
CA ALA A 12 -65.81 -66.84 -11.68
C ALA A 12 -65.24 -66.31 -10.36
N SER A 13 -66.08 -65.93 -9.39
CA SER A 13 -65.64 -65.46 -8.06
C SER A 13 -65.04 -66.56 -7.19
N ASP A 14 -65.57 -67.78 -7.26
CA ASP A 14 -65.09 -68.91 -6.42
C ASP A 14 -63.74 -69.50 -6.88
N GLY A 15 -63.35 -69.28 -8.14
CA GLY A 15 -62.04 -69.69 -8.66
C GLY A 15 -60.89 -68.85 -8.10
N TYR A 16 -61.12 -67.56 -7.85
CA TYR A 16 -60.13 -66.68 -7.23
C TYR A 16 -59.86 -67.05 -5.77
N LEU A 17 -60.87 -67.54 -5.04
CA LEU A 17 -60.74 -67.91 -3.63
C LEU A 17 -60.05 -69.27 -3.42
N ASN A 18 -60.14 -70.19 -4.39
CA ASN A 18 -59.47 -71.50 -4.32
C ASN A 18 -57.93 -71.44 -4.47
N GLY A 19 -57.38 -70.32 -4.93
CA GLY A 19 -55.93 -70.09 -5.05
C GLY A 19 -55.34 -69.23 -3.92
N VAL A 20 -56.18 -68.73 -3.01
CA VAL A 20 -55.77 -67.84 -1.92
C VAL A 20 -55.49 -68.68 -0.69
N SER A 21 -54.31 -68.50 -0.08
CA SER A 21 -53.93 -69.25 1.12
C SER A 21 -54.84 -68.90 2.31
N ASP A 22 -55.06 -69.84 3.23
CA ASP A 22 -55.89 -69.63 4.43
C ASP A 22 -55.44 -68.40 5.24
N ALA A 23 -54.13 -68.14 5.30
CA ALA A 23 -53.57 -66.95 5.95
C ALA A 23 -53.93 -65.64 5.23
N SER A 24 -54.01 -65.67 3.90
CA SER A 24 -54.42 -64.50 3.11
C SER A 24 -55.93 -64.23 3.25
N LEU A 25 -56.75 -65.28 3.41
CA LEU A 25 -58.18 -65.15 3.73
C LEU A 25 -58.41 -64.55 5.11
N GLU A 26 -57.66 -64.99 6.13
CA GLU A 26 -57.72 -64.42 7.48
C GLU A 26 -57.38 -62.91 7.49
N VAL A 27 -56.35 -62.50 6.74
CA VAL A 27 -55.99 -61.09 6.58
C VAL A 27 -57.09 -60.30 5.84
N LEU A 28 -57.71 -60.90 4.83
CA LEU A 28 -58.84 -60.31 4.11
C LEU A 28 -60.07 -60.13 5.01
N GLU A 29 -60.36 -61.10 5.87
CA GLU A 29 -61.48 -61.04 6.83
C GLU A 29 -61.25 -59.99 7.93
N HIS A 30 -60.02 -59.85 8.43
CA HIS A 30 -59.72 -58.92 9.52
C HIS A 30 -59.39 -57.49 9.07
N PHE A 31 -58.75 -57.32 7.91
CA PHE A 31 -58.24 -56.02 7.45
C PHE A 31 -58.90 -55.52 6.15
N GLY A 32 -59.64 -56.37 5.44
CA GLY A 32 -60.31 -56.03 4.19
C GLY A 32 -59.41 -56.13 2.95
N ALA A 33 -60.04 -56.12 1.76
CA ALA A 33 -59.37 -56.27 0.47
C ALA A 33 -58.37 -55.16 0.11
N GLU A 34 -58.45 -54.01 0.76
CA GLU A 34 -57.58 -52.86 0.53
C GLU A 34 -56.27 -52.91 1.35
N ALA A 35 -56.19 -53.79 2.35
CA ALA A 35 -55.05 -53.87 3.25
C ALA A 35 -53.68 -54.13 2.57
N PRO A 36 -53.58 -55.03 1.57
CA PRO A 36 -52.32 -55.27 0.87
C PRO A 36 -51.83 -54.05 0.09
N ALA A 37 -52.75 -53.34 -0.57
CA ALA A 37 -52.44 -52.13 -1.32
C ALA A 37 -52.01 -50.98 -0.40
N LEU A 38 -52.69 -50.81 0.72
CA LEU A 38 -52.37 -49.77 1.71
C LEU A 38 -50.99 -50.03 2.34
N LEU A 39 -50.68 -51.27 2.71
CA LEU A 39 -49.40 -51.64 3.30
C LEU A 39 -48.25 -51.39 2.33
N ASN A 40 -48.41 -51.76 1.06
CA ASN A 40 -47.40 -51.49 0.04
C ASN A 40 -47.17 -49.99 -0.16
N THR A 41 -48.25 -49.19 -0.16
CA THR A 41 -48.15 -47.73 -0.27
C THR A 41 -47.39 -47.12 0.90
N TYR A 42 -47.67 -47.56 2.13
CA TYR A 42 -46.91 -47.11 3.30
C TYR A 42 -45.46 -47.59 3.27
N ALA A 43 -45.20 -48.84 2.85
CA ALA A 43 -43.85 -49.36 2.70
C ALA A 43 -43.02 -48.50 1.74
N CYS A 44 -43.54 -48.20 0.55
CA CYS A 44 -42.86 -47.32 -0.40
C CYS A 44 -42.65 -45.91 0.15
N ALA A 45 -43.66 -45.32 0.81
CA ALA A 45 -43.51 -44.00 1.40
C ALA A 45 -42.43 -43.94 2.50
N VAL A 46 -42.32 -45.01 3.30
CA VAL A 46 -41.27 -45.13 4.33
C VAL A 46 -39.90 -45.35 3.70
N GLU A 47 -39.82 -46.16 2.65
CA GLU A 47 -38.58 -46.37 1.89
C GLU A 47 -38.08 -45.06 1.26
N ASP A 48 -38.96 -44.30 0.62
CA ASP A 48 -38.63 -43.00 0.03
C ASP A 48 -38.14 -42.01 1.09
N ALA A 49 -38.85 -41.91 2.22
CA ALA A 49 -38.45 -41.05 3.34
C ALA A 49 -37.09 -41.47 3.92
N LEU A 50 -36.83 -42.77 4.03
CA LEU A 50 -35.55 -43.30 4.51
C LEU A 50 -34.42 -43.01 3.52
N ILE A 51 -34.66 -43.17 2.22
CA ILE A 51 -33.69 -42.83 1.17
C ILE A 51 -33.36 -41.33 1.24
N GLU A 52 -34.36 -40.45 1.35
CA GLU A 52 -34.13 -39.01 1.46
C GLU A 52 -33.33 -38.68 2.72
N GLN A 53 -33.65 -39.31 3.85
CA GLN A 53 -32.93 -39.10 5.11
C GLN A 53 -31.46 -39.53 5.01
N VAL A 54 -31.18 -40.69 4.40
CA VAL A 54 -29.80 -41.17 4.19
C VAL A 54 -29.05 -40.23 3.25
N GLN A 55 -29.66 -39.80 2.15
CA GLN A 55 -29.04 -38.84 1.23
C GLN A 55 -28.71 -37.51 1.90
N ARG A 56 -29.64 -36.97 2.70
CA ARG A 56 -29.42 -35.75 3.50
C ARG A 56 -28.34 -35.94 4.56
N GLY A 57 -28.28 -37.10 5.20
CA GLY A 57 -27.23 -37.43 6.15
C GLY A 57 -25.86 -37.44 5.49
N ASN A 58 -25.74 -38.06 4.32
CA ASN A 58 -24.50 -38.10 3.55
C ASN A 58 -24.05 -36.72 3.08
N SER A 59 -24.96 -35.89 2.56
CA SER A 59 -24.61 -34.52 2.14
C SER A 59 -24.15 -33.66 3.33
N MET A 60 -24.79 -33.81 4.49
CA MET A 60 -24.37 -33.13 5.71
C MET A 60 -23.00 -33.60 6.20
N ASN A 61 -22.72 -34.91 6.15
CA ASN A 61 -21.42 -35.45 6.50
C ASN A 61 -20.31 -34.91 5.58
N HIS A 62 -20.55 -34.87 4.26
CA HIS A 62 -19.60 -34.28 3.31
C HIS A 62 -19.38 -32.79 3.56
N MET A 63 -20.42 -32.04 3.88
CA MET A 63 -20.29 -30.62 4.25
C MET A 63 -19.49 -30.44 5.54
N LEU A 64 -19.72 -31.29 6.54
CA LEU A 64 -18.99 -31.25 7.80
C LEU A 64 -17.52 -31.62 7.64
N GLU A 65 -17.23 -32.64 6.82
CA GLU A 65 -15.88 -33.05 6.46
C GLU A 65 -15.13 -31.92 5.75
N ALA A 66 -15.73 -31.32 4.72
CA ALA A 66 -15.15 -30.18 4.02
C ALA A 66 -14.91 -28.98 4.96
N ALA A 67 -15.86 -28.66 5.83
CA ALA A 67 -15.71 -27.59 6.82
C ALA A 67 -14.62 -27.91 7.86
N ALA A 68 -14.47 -29.18 8.25
CA ALA A 68 -13.42 -29.62 9.16
C ALA A 68 -12.03 -29.51 8.52
N GLU A 69 -11.91 -29.89 7.24
CA GLU A 69 -10.69 -29.72 6.45
C GLU A 69 -10.32 -28.25 6.30
N GLU A 70 -11.26 -27.38 5.91
CA GLU A 70 -11.02 -25.95 5.76
C GLU A 70 -10.56 -25.33 7.09
N ARG A 71 -11.24 -25.66 8.19
CA ARG A 71 -10.86 -25.19 9.52
C ARG A 71 -9.48 -25.73 9.93
N GLY A 72 -9.16 -26.96 9.57
CA GLY A 72 -7.84 -27.58 9.81
C GLY A 72 -6.75 -26.84 9.04
N ALA A 73 -6.94 -26.60 7.75
CA ALA A 73 -6.01 -25.85 6.90
C ALA A 73 -5.81 -24.41 7.40
N MET A 74 -6.89 -23.71 7.73
CA MET A 74 -6.83 -22.35 8.29
C MET A 74 -6.07 -22.34 9.62
N ASN A 75 -6.33 -23.31 10.49
CA ASN A 75 -5.60 -23.43 11.75
C ASN A 75 -4.10 -23.64 11.50
N ILE A 76 -3.72 -24.52 10.57
CA ILE A 76 -2.33 -24.74 10.20
C ILE A 76 -1.69 -23.45 9.67
N MET A 77 -2.36 -22.74 8.76
CA MET A 77 -1.88 -21.47 8.21
C MET A 77 -1.66 -20.40 9.28
N LEU A 78 -2.48 -20.37 10.33
CA LEU A 78 -2.40 -19.35 11.39
C LEU A 78 -1.52 -19.74 12.59
N THR A 79 -1.26 -21.03 12.79
CA THR A 79 -0.55 -21.52 13.97
C THR A 79 0.80 -22.15 13.68
N ASN A 80 1.04 -22.61 12.44
CA ASN A 80 2.33 -23.11 12.02
C ASN A 80 3.19 -21.95 11.50
N PRO A 81 4.28 -21.57 12.20
CA PRO A 81 5.09 -20.42 11.83
C PRO A 81 5.78 -20.60 10.48
N ASP A 82 6.16 -21.82 10.10
CA ASP A 82 6.84 -22.08 8.82
C ASP A 82 5.89 -21.85 7.64
N VAL A 83 4.67 -22.39 7.74
CA VAL A 83 3.62 -22.21 6.71
C VAL A 83 3.21 -20.75 6.59
N LEU A 84 3.07 -20.05 7.72
CA LEU A 84 2.74 -18.63 7.71
C LEU A 84 3.87 -17.80 7.08
N ALA A 85 5.13 -18.12 7.39
CA ALA A 85 6.28 -17.44 6.82
C ALA A 85 6.35 -17.64 5.30
N ASP A 86 6.15 -18.87 4.81
CA ASP A 86 6.12 -19.16 3.38
C ASP A 86 4.99 -18.41 2.69
N TYR A 87 3.77 -18.42 3.24
CA TYR A 87 2.63 -17.67 2.68
C TYR A 87 2.89 -16.17 2.62
N VAL A 88 3.44 -15.59 3.70
CA VAL A 88 3.77 -14.15 3.77
C VAL A 88 4.88 -13.81 2.77
N ASN A 89 5.91 -14.65 2.66
CA ASN A 89 7.00 -14.45 1.71
C ASN A 89 6.54 -14.65 0.26
N GLU A 90 5.60 -15.54 -0.02
CA GLU A 90 5.03 -15.68 -1.37
C GLU A 90 4.11 -14.50 -1.70
N PHE A 91 3.36 -13.97 -0.73
CA PHE A 91 2.47 -12.83 -0.96
C PHE A 91 3.22 -11.49 -1.14
N PHE A 92 4.21 -11.25 -0.27
CA PHE A 92 4.96 -9.99 -0.20
C PHE A 92 6.37 -10.06 -0.83
N GLY A 93 6.83 -11.25 -1.21
CA GLY A 93 8.13 -11.42 -1.82
C GLY A 93 8.20 -10.84 -3.23
N PRO A 94 9.40 -10.87 -3.85
CA PRO A 94 9.64 -10.26 -5.14
C PRO A 94 8.80 -10.85 -6.29
N GLN A 95 8.31 -12.08 -6.14
CA GLN A 95 7.44 -12.77 -7.11
C GLN A 95 5.97 -12.77 -6.69
N GLY A 96 5.65 -12.12 -5.58
CA GLY A 96 4.30 -12.06 -5.04
C GLY A 96 3.40 -11.08 -5.79
N PRO A 97 2.07 -11.18 -5.60
CA PRO A 97 1.11 -10.21 -6.13
C PRO A 97 1.36 -8.79 -5.62
N TYR A 98 2.02 -8.64 -4.46
CA TYR A 98 2.34 -7.36 -3.88
C TYR A 98 3.79 -7.31 -3.40
N PRO A 99 4.76 -7.16 -4.33
CA PRO A 99 6.16 -7.26 -3.98
C PRO A 99 6.57 -6.09 -3.09
N THR A 100 7.24 -6.40 -1.98
CA THR A 100 7.90 -5.39 -1.17
C THR A 100 9.18 -4.94 -1.85
N GLU A 101 9.43 -3.64 -1.78
CA GLU A 101 10.63 -3.04 -2.34
C GLU A 101 11.86 -3.64 -1.65
N THR A 102 12.84 -4.03 -2.46
CA THR A 102 14.07 -4.58 -1.93
C THR A 102 14.79 -3.51 -1.08
N ALA A 103 15.68 -3.97 -0.21
CA ALA A 103 16.49 -3.05 0.60
C ALA A 103 17.29 -2.07 -0.27
N GLU A 104 17.75 -2.53 -1.44
CA GLU A 104 18.49 -1.71 -2.41
C GLU A 104 17.59 -0.64 -3.05
N GLU A 105 16.39 -1.00 -3.50
CA GLU A 105 15.42 -0.05 -4.05
C GLU A 105 14.97 0.98 -3.01
N THR A 106 14.79 0.53 -1.76
CA THR A 106 14.48 1.42 -0.63
C THR A 106 15.61 2.42 -0.40
N GLN A 107 16.87 1.98 -0.41
CA GLN A 107 18.03 2.86 -0.26
C GLN A 107 18.16 3.85 -1.42
N ILE A 108 17.92 3.41 -2.66
CA ILE A 108 17.97 4.27 -3.85
C ILE A 108 16.91 5.37 -3.73
N ARG A 109 15.67 5.03 -3.38
CA ARG A 109 14.60 6.02 -3.15
C ARG A 109 14.97 7.03 -2.07
N GLN A 110 15.47 6.56 -0.93
CA GLN A 110 15.89 7.43 0.18
C GLN A 110 17.01 8.38 -0.24
N GLN A 111 17.99 7.90 -1.02
CA GLN A 111 19.06 8.75 -1.56
C GLN A 111 18.52 9.78 -2.55
N HIS A 112 17.59 9.39 -3.42
CA HIS A 112 16.93 10.30 -4.35
C HIS A 112 16.13 11.38 -3.61
N GLU A 113 15.35 11.00 -2.61
CA GLU A 113 14.60 11.94 -1.76
C GLU A 113 15.52 12.88 -1.00
N ALA A 114 16.59 12.37 -0.38
CA ALA A 114 17.57 13.20 0.32
C ALA A 114 18.24 14.22 -0.62
N ARG A 115 18.60 13.79 -1.83
CA ARG A 115 19.17 14.69 -2.85
C ARG A 115 18.17 15.75 -3.30
N ALA A 116 16.91 15.37 -3.52
CA ALA A 116 15.86 16.30 -3.92
C ALA A 116 15.57 17.35 -2.83
N GLN A 117 15.57 16.94 -1.55
CA GLN A 117 15.43 17.87 -0.43
C GLN A 117 16.58 18.88 -0.38
N PHE A 118 17.82 18.41 -0.54
CA PHE A 118 18.99 19.28 -0.57
C PHE A 118 18.95 20.27 -1.74
N GLU A 119 18.57 19.82 -2.94
CA GLU A 119 18.45 20.68 -4.11
C GLU A 119 17.32 21.72 -3.96
N ALA A 120 16.18 21.33 -3.38
CA ALA A 120 15.10 22.26 -3.05
C ALA A 120 15.54 23.32 -2.03
N GLU A 121 16.35 22.94 -1.03
CA GLU A 121 16.92 23.88 -0.08
C GLU A 121 17.87 24.88 -0.76
N ILE A 122 18.75 24.42 -1.66
CA ILE A 122 19.62 25.30 -2.44
C ILE A 122 18.80 26.27 -3.30
N GLN A 123 17.79 25.79 -4.02
CA GLN A 123 16.93 26.67 -4.83
C GLN A 123 16.16 27.68 -3.95
N ALA A 124 15.71 27.29 -2.76
CA ALA A 124 15.07 28.21 -1.81
C ALA A 124 16.05 29.29 -1.30
N GLN A 125 17.33 28.94 -1.12
CA GLN A 125 18.39 29.89 -0.80
C GLN A 125 18.71 30.81 -2.01
N GLU A 126 18.74 30.28 -3.24
CA GLU A 126 19.00 31.03 -4.48
C GLU A 126 17.85 31.99 -4.86
N GLN A 127 16.60 31.68 -4.52
CA GLN A 127 15.44 32.59 -4.69
C GLN A 127 15.47 33.80 -3.74
N GLY A 128 16.54 33.98 -2.95
CA GLY A 128 16.96 35.32 -2.54
C GLY A 128 16.13 35.92 -1.41
N ARG A 129 15.72 35.14 -0.41
CA ARG A 129 15.27 35.69 0.88
C ARG A 129 16.29 35.41 1.97
N VAL A 130 17.48 36.00 1.82
CA VAL A 130 18.39 36.15 2.96
C VAL A 130 17.71 37.05 4.01
N PRO A 131 17.54 36.61 5.28
CA PRO A 131 17.06 37.47 6.35
C PRO A 131 17.92 38.73 6.42
N GLN A 132 17.30 39.89 6.65
CA GLN A 132 17.96 41.21 6.59
C GLN A 132 19.19 41.36 7.50
N GLN A 133 19.37 40.46 8.46
CA GLN A 133 20.53 40.42 9.36
C GLN A 133 21.81 39.84 8.72
N PHE A 134 21.71 39.10 7.60
CA PHE A 134 22.87 38.50 6.93
C PHE A 134 23.17 39.15 5.58
N GLN A 135 22.62 40.34 5.29
CA GLN A 135 23.07 41.13 4.15
C GLN A 135 24.50 41.61 4.38
N ARG A 136 25.38 41.23 3.46
CA ARG A 136 26.75 41.73 3.42
C ARG A 136 26.69 43.23 3.14
N PRO A 137 27.41 44.08 3.89
CA PRO A 137 27.51 45.49 3.58
C PRO A 137 27.97 45.68 2.13
N GLN A 138 27.18 46.39 1.33
CA GLN A 138 27.57 46.72 -0.05
C GLN A 138 28.69 47.77 0.02
N MET A 139 29.91 47.39 -0.33
CA MET A 139 30.97 48.36 -0.63
C MET A 139 30.78 48.85 -2.06
N GLU A 140 30.77 50.17 -2.24
CA GLU A 140 30.72 50.82 -3.55
C GLU A 140 31.93 50.38 -4.39
N MET A 141 31.66 49.88 -5.60
CA MET A 141 32.71 49.50 -6.53
C MET A 141 33.38 50.78 -7.07
N PRO A 142 34.70 50.99 -6.88
CA PRO A 142 35.36 52.15 -7.43
C PRO A 142 35.35 52.06 -8.97
N THR A 143 34.74 53.06 -9.59
CA THR A 143 34.68 53.24 -11.05
C THR A 143 36.08 53.11 -11.66
N PRO A 144 36.28 52.22 -12.66
CA PRO A 144 37.57 52.09 -13.33
C PRO A 144 37.97 53.43 -13.96
N GLY A 145 39.10 53.99 -13.51
CA GLY A 145 39.69 55.20 -14.08
C GLY A 145 39.93 56.37 -13.13
N ARG A 146 39.61 56.27 -11.82
CA ARG A 146 39.97 57.31 -10.84
C ARG A 146 40.43 56.70 -9.51
N GLN A 147 41.70 56.31 -9.44
CA GLN A 147 42.41 56.29 -8.15
C GLN A 147 42.89 57.71 -7.86
N ALA A 148 42.00 58.55 -7.33
CA ALA A 148 42.42 59.80 -6.71
C ALA A 148 43.10 59.46 -5.38
N SER A 149 44.39 59.12 -5.43
CA SER A 149 45.21 59.15 -4.22
C SER A 149 45.33 60.62 -3.82
N ALA A 150 44.46 61.09 -2.93
CA ALA A 150 44.45 62.46 -2.40
C ALA A 150 45.83 62.91 -1.86
N VAL A 151 46.69 61.94 -1.52
CA VAL A 151 48.09 62.16 -1.12
C VAL A 151 49.01 62.54 -2.28
N ASN A 152 48.78 62.01 -3.50
CA ASN A 152 49.56 62.40 -4.70
C ASN A 152 49.17 63.80 -5.19
N ASP A 153 47.88 64.14 -5.13
CA ASP A 153 47.39 65.47 -5.51
C ASP A 153 47.90 66.56 -4.53
N PHE A 154 48.06 66.23 -3.24
CA PHE A 154 48.66 67.10 -2.23
C PHE A 154 50.13 67.48 -2.52
N TRP A 155 50.96 66.54 -2.99
CA TRP A 155 52.36 66.83 -3.29
C TRP A 155 52.52 67.67 -4.58
N GLY A 156 51.61 67.47 -5.55
CA GLY A 156 51.56 68.32 -6.75
C GLY A 156 51.28 69.79 -6.40
N SER A 157 50.23 70.04 -5.59
CA SER A 157 49.90 71.40 -5.16
C SER A 157 50.94 72.02 -4.22
N PHE A 158 51.54 71.21 -3.33
CA PHE A 158 52.64 71.66 -2.47
C PHE A 158 53.87 72.07 -3.28
N SER A 159 54.23 71.33 -4.33
CA SER A 159 55.40 71.65 -5.17
C SER A 159 55.23 73.00 -5.88
N GLU A 160 54.03 73.27 -6.41
CA GLU A 160 53.72 74.55 -7.09
C GLU A 160 53.68 75.73 -6.09
N MET A 161 53.20 75.50 -4.87
CA MET A 161 53.23 76.48 -3.78
C MET A 161 54.66 76.74 -3.26
N MET A 162 55.51 75.71 -3.19
CA MET A 162 56.93 75.85 -2.83
C MET A 162 57.69 76.69 -3.84
N ASP A 163 57.41 76.52 -5.13
CA ASP A 163 58.10 77.23 -6.22
C ASP A 163 57.67 78.71 -6.30
N SER A 164 56.41 79.00 -5.93
CA SER A 164 55.85 80.36 -5.98
C SER A 164 55.93 81.15 -4.67
N SER A 165 55.96 80.49 -3.50
CA SER A 165 55.91 81.12 -2.18
C SER A 165 56.45 80.20 -1.07
N PRO A 166 57.79 80.05 -0.95
CA PRO A 166 58.42 79.10 -0.03
C PRO A 166 58.14 79.41 1.46
N GLU A 167 57.86 80.68 1.78
CA GLU A 167 57.60 81.15 3.15
C GLU A 167 56.27 80.60 3.72
N ASN A 168 55.30 80.36 2.83
CA ASN A 168 53.96 79.88 3.19
C ASN A 168 53.82 78.35 3.08
N ALA A 169 54.71 77.70 2.33
CA ALA A 169 54.67 76.26 2.10
C ALA A 169 54.80 75.42 3.39
N TRP A 170 55.58 75.90 4.37
CA TRP A 170 55.72 75.24 5.68
C TRP A 170 54.42 75.17 6.47
N LYS A 171 53.53 76.17 6.33
CA LYS A 171 52.19 76.14 6.94
C LYS A 171 51.30 75.10 6.26
N TYR A 172 51.40 74.97 4.93
CA TYR A 172 50.65 73.98 4.17
C TYR A 172 51.09 72.55 4.49
N LEU A 173 52.39 72.33 4.71
CA LEU A 173 52.93 71.04 5.18
C LEU A 173 52.39 70.65 6.56
N SER A 174 52.21 71.61 7.46
CA SER A 174 51.68 71.34 8.82
C SER A 174 50.22 70.87 8.84
N GLN A 175 49.47 71.10 7.74
CA GLN A 175 48.08 70.69 7.56
C GLN A 175 47.94 69.39 6.74
N ALA A 176 49.07 68.73 6.42
CA ALA A 176 49.06 67.52 5.61
C ALA A 176 48.29 66.36 6.32
N PRO A 177 47.53 65.54 5.57
CA PRO A 177 46.83 64.40 6.13
C PRO A 177 47.82 63.37 6.72
N GLN A 178 47.51 62.83 7.90
CA GLN A 178 48.35 61.88 8.62
C GLN A 178 48.60 60.63 7.76
N GLY A 179 49.83 60.47 7.28
CA GLY A 179 50.24 59.45 6.32
C GLY A 179 51.00 59.99 5.09
N ALA A 180 50.79 61.26 4.71
CA ALA A 180 51.47 61.88 3.56
C ALA A 180 52.99 62.01 3.78
N LEU A 181 53.41 62.29 5.03
CA LEU A 181 54.83 62.39 5.40
C LEU A 181 55.51 61.02 5.42
N GLN A 182 54.81 59.96 5.85
CA GLN A 182 55.35 58.59 5.89
C GLN A 182 55.58 58.05 4.48
N ALA A 183 54.67 58.33 3.54
CA ALA A 183 54.81 57.95 2.15
C ALA A 183 56.05 58.55 1.48
N LYS A 184 56.45 59.79 1.86
CA LYS A 184 57.64 60.44 1.29
C LYS A 184 58.95 60.03 1.96
N ALA A 185 58.92 59.64 3.24
CA ALA A 185 60.08 59.09 3.94
C ALA A 185 60.52 57.72 3.38
N LEU A 186 59.55 56.90 2.96
CA LEU A 186 59.81 55.57 2.39
C LEU A 186 60.34 55.60 0.93
N VAL A 187 60.30 56.76 0.26
CA VAL A 187 60.72 56.90 -1.15
C VAL A 187 62.19 57.35 -1.28
N GLN A 188 62.84 57.80 -0.20
CA GLN A 188 64.23 58.30 -0.24
C GLN A 188 65.31 57.26 0.10
N ASP A 189 64.94 56.02 0.42
CA ASP A 189 65.89 54.93 0.67
C ASP A 189 65.73 53.84 -0.40
N LEU A 190 66.07 54.19 -1.66
CA LEU A 190 66.35 53.30 -2.79
C LEU A 190 67.35 53.97 -3.73
#